data_AF-A0A6I7YHI4-F1
#
_entry.id   AF-A0A6I7YHI4-F1
#
_cell.length_a   1.000
_cell.length_b   1.000
_cell.length_c   1.000
_cell.angle_alpha   90.00
_cell.angle_beta   90.00
_cell.angle_gamma   90.00
#
_symmetry.space_group_name_H-M   'P 1'
#
loop_
_entity.id
_entity.type
_entity.pdbx_description
1 polymer ?
#
loop_
_entity_poly.entity_id
_entity_poly.type
_entity_poly.pdbx_seq_one_letter_code
_entity_poly.pdbx_strand_id
1 'polypeptide(L)'
;MTAFKIDTEFTRHLARELYDAAQGTTPPLPEIPEGTLSTFGSALCAALRNVGARTESLRTDMEMVADASFAMAQEAESTDSGLAAGLGGVLS
;
A
#
# COMPACT_ATOMS: atom_id res chain seq x y z
N MET A 1 1.40 1.32 33.10
CA MET A 1 1.38 0.78 31.72
C MET A 1 0.18 1.36 31.02
N THR A 2 0.36 2.06 29.91
CA THR A 2 -0.74 2.49 29.04
C THR A 2 -1.03 1.34 28.08
N ALA A 3 -2.30 0.94 27.98
CA ALA A 3 -2.70 -0.08 27.01
C ALA A 3 -2.44 0.44 25.59
N PHE A 4 -1.81 -0.39 24.76
CA PHE A 4 -1.70 -0.13 23.34
C PHE A 4 -3.09 -0.28 22.72
N LYS A 5 -3.60 0.78 22.08
CA LYS A 5 -4.95 0.80 21.49
C LYS A 5 -4.82 0.95 19.98
N ILE A 6 -5.33 -0.03 19.25
CA ILE A 6 -5.47 0.04 17.79
C ILE A 6 -6.89 0.49 17.49
N ASP A 7 -7.05 1.50 16.63
CA ASP A 7 -8.32 1.79 15.99
C ASP A 7 -8.45 0.92 14.74
N THR A 8 -9.14 -0.20 14.87
CA THR A 8 -9.20 -1.23 13.81
C THR A 8 -10.08 -0.79 12.64
N GLU A 9 -11.09 0.04 12.89
CA GLU A 9 -11.93 0.64 11.85
C GLU A 9 -11.13 1.63 11.01
N PHE A 10 -10.45 2.58 11.66
CA PHE A 10 -9.62 3.55 10.96
C PHE A 10 -8.45 2.89 10.21
N THR A 11 -7.84 1.86 10.81
CA THR A 11 -6.76 1.09 10.17
C THR A 11 -7.25 0.41 8.88
N ARG A 12 -8.43 -0.23 8.90
CA ARG A 12 -9.02 -0.84 7.70
C ARG A 12 -9.39 0.19 6.64
N HIS A 13 -9.92 1.33 7.05
CA HIS A 13 -10.25 2.42 6.13
C HIS A 13 -9.00 2.90 5.39
N LEU A 14 -7.91 3.22 6.11
CA LEU A 14 -6.66 3.65 5.50
C LEU A 14 -6.02 2.55 4.64
N ALA A 15 -6.07 1.28 5.08
CA ALA A 15 -5.60 0.16 4.29
C ALA A 15 -6.35 0.05 2.96
N ARG A 16 -7.67 0.30 2.97
CA ARG A 16 -8.48 0.29 1.75
C ARG A 16 -8.11 1.43 0.82
N GLU A 17 -7.96 2.65 1.33
CA GLU A 17 -7.53 3.81 0.54
C GLU A 17 -6.16 3.57 -0.10
N LEU A 18 -5.23 2.98 0.66
CA LEU A 18 -3.90 2.67 0.17
C LEU A 18 -3.92 1.61 -0.93
N TYR A 19 -4.73 0.55 -0.77
CA TYR A 19 -4.93 -0.46 -1.79
C TYR A 19 -5.53 0.12 -3.07
N ASP A 20 -6.57 0.96 -2.94
CA ASP A 20 -7.23 1.61 -4.07
C ASP A 20 -6.27 2.60 -4.78
N ALA A 21 -5.41 3.30 -4.04
CA ALA A 21 -4.36 4.18 -4.59
C ALA A 21 -3.21 3.43 -5.26
N ALA A 22 -2.95 2.18 -4.85
CA ALA A 22 -1.98 1.32 -5.50
C ALA A 22 -2.47 0.82 -6.87
N GLN A 23 -3.76 0.90 -7.14
CA GLN A 23 -4.31 0.48 -8.43
C GLN A 23 -3.87 1.45 -9.54
N GLY A 24 -3.46 0.88 -10.67
CA GLY A 24 -3.16 1.65 -11.87
C GLY A 24 -2.12 0.99 -12.76
N THR A 25 -1.87 1.60 -13.90
CA THR A 25 -0.87 1.13 -14.86
C THR A 25 0.07 2.26 -15.23
N THR A 26 1.31 1.92 -15.51
CA THR A 26 2.26 2.87 -16.07
C THR A 26 1.88 3.18 -17.53
N PRO A 27 1.70 4.46 -17.90
CA PRO A 27 1.35 4.82 -19.27
C PRO A 27 2.46 4.46 -20.26
N PRO A 28 2.13 4.19 -21.53
CA PRO A 28 3.12 3.91 -22.55
C PRO A 28 4.02 5.12 -22.80
N LEU A 29 5.24 4.86 -23.27
CA LEU A 29 6.18 5.92 -23.62
C LEU A 29 5.71 6.67 -24.88
N PRO A 30 5.98 7.98 -24.98
CA PRO A 30 5.69 8.73 -26.19
C PRO A 30 6.59 8.28 -27.35
N GLU A 31 6.08 8.40 -28.58
CA GLU A 31 6.88 8.18 -29.79
C GLU A 31 7.94 9.27 -29.93
N ILE A 32 9.17 8.88 -30.26
CA ILE A 32 10.27 9.81 -30.46
C ILE A 32 10.35 10.16 -31.95
N PRO A 33 10.19 11.43 -32.33
CA PRO A 33 10.36 11.84 -33.72
C PRO A 33 11.82 11.71 -34.16
N GLU A 34 12.02 11.28 -35.41
CA GLU A 34 13.35 11.21 -36.02
C GLU A 34 13.93 12.62 -36.27
N GLY A 35 15.26 12.72 -36.31
CA GLY A 35 15.97 13.97 -36.61
C GLY A 35 16.82 14.50 -35.47
N THR A 36 17.02 15.82 -35.44
CA THR A 36 17.98 16.51 -34.56
C THR A 36 17.68 16.37 -33.06
N LEU A 37 16.44 16.02 -32.70
CA LEU A 37 16.00 15.82 -31.31
C LEU A 37 15.98 14.37 -30.85
N SER A 38 16.38 13.41 -31.70
CA SER A 38 16.33 11.97 -31.39
C SER A 38 17.07 11.59 -30.11
N THR A 39 18.25 12.16 -29.86
CA THR A 39 19.03 11.95 -28.63
C THR A 39 18.29 12.47 -27.39
N PHE A 40 17.70 13.66 -27.47
CA PHE A 40 16.90 14.22 -26.38
C PHE A 40 15.66 13.36 -26.10
N GLY A 41 14.92 12.97 -27.14
CA GLY A 41 13.75 12.10 -27.01
C GLY A 41 14.11 10.74 -26.40
N SER A 42 15.26 10.18 -26.78
CA SER A 42 15.76 8.93 -26.20
C SER A 42 16.07 9.06 -24.71
N ALA A 43 16.72 10.17 -24.31
CA ALA A 43 17.00 10.46 -22.90
C ALA A 43 15.70 10.68 -22.10
N LEU A 44 14.72 11.39 -22.66
CA LEU A 44 13.41 11.58 -22.05
C LEU A 44 12.69 10.24 -21.85
N CYS A 45 12.66 9.38 -22.86
CA CYS A 45 12.07 8.05 -22.75
C CYS A 45 12.78 7.18 -21.69
N ALA A 46 14.10 7.28 -21.57
CA ALA A 46 14.83 6.59 -20.51
C ALA A 46 14.43 7.11 -19.11
N ALA A 47 14.29 8.42 -18.94
CA ALA A 47 13.82 9.03 -17.71
C ALA A 47 12.38 8.58 -17.37
N LEU A 48 11.47 8.59 -18.35
CA LEU A 48 10.09 8.14 -18.19
C LEU A 48 10.00 6.65 -17.82
N ARG A 49 10.84 5.79 -18.41
CA ARG A 49 10.95 4.38 -17.99
C ARG A 49 11.38 4.25 -16.54
N ASN A 50 12.35 5.05 -16.10
CA ASN A 50 12.81 5.02 -14.72
C ASN A 50 11.71 5.45 -13.74
N VAL A 51 10.99 6.52 -14.06
CA VAL A 51 9.83 6.97 -13.27
C VAL A 51 8.77 5.87 -13.24
N GLY A 52 8.41 5.31 -14.39
CA GLY A 52 7.43 4.23 -14.48
C GLY A 52 7.79 3.00 -13.65
N ALA A 53 9.06 2.57 -13.67
CA ALA A 53 9.54 1.46 -12.86
C ALA A 53 9.48 1.76 -11.35
N ARG A 54 9.82 2.99 -10.95
CA ARG A 54 9.73 3.41 -9.54
C ARG A 54 8.29 3.52 -9.08
N THR A 55 7.40 4.05 -9.91
CA THR A 55 5.96 4.11 -9.60
C THR A 55 5.38 2.70 -9.47
N GLU A 56 5.79 1.75 -10.30
CA GLU A 56 5.37 0.35 -10.15
C GLU A 56 5.82 -0.26 -8.83
N SER A 57 7.11 -0.10 -8.48
CA SER A 57 7.63 -0.54 -7.19
C SER A 57 6.85 0.08 -6.02
N LEU A 58 6.52 1.38 -6.11
CA LEU A 58 5.75 2.07 -5.09
C LEU A 58 4.33 1.49 -4.96
N ARG A 59 3.67 1.12 -6.06
CA ARG A 59 2.35 0.45 -6.01
C ARG A 59 2.45 -0.88 -5.28
N THR A 60 3.44 -1.71 -5.61
CA THR A 60 3.67 -2.98 -4.92
C THR A 60 3.89 -2.79 -3.41
N ASP A 61 4.68 -1.79 -3.02
CA ASP A 61 4.91 -1.47 -1.61
C ASP A 61 3.60 -1.04 -0.90
N MET A 62 2.78 -0.23 -1.57
CA MET A 62 1.49 0.20 -1.05
C MET A 62 0.51 -0.98 -0.86
N GLU A 63 0.47 -1.94 -1.79
CA GLU A 63 -0.33 -3.17 -1.66
C GLU A 63 0.13 -4.00 -0.45
N MET A 64 1.44 -4.20 -0.30
CA MET A 64 1.98 -4.95 0.86
C MET A 64 1.64 -4.28 2.20
N VAL A 65 1.71 -2.94 2.26
CA VAL A 65 1.36 -2.19 3.48
C VAL A 65 -0.14 -2.26 3.76
N ALA A 66 -0.99 -2.21 2.73
CA ALA A 66 -2.43 -2.36 2.88
C ALA A 66 -2.78 -3.75 3.45
N ASP A 67 -2.22 -4.81 2.87
CA ASP A 67 -2.44 -6.19 3.32
C ASP A 67 -1.95 -6.40 4.76
N ALA A 68 -0.77 -5.91 5.09
CA ALA A 68 -0.23 -5.98 6.44
C ALA A 68 -1.13 -5.22 7.44
N SER A 69 -1.69 -4.08 7.04
CA SER A 69 -2.60 -3.28 7.87
C SER A 69 -3.92 -3.99 8.13
N PHE A 70 -4.49 -4.68 7.13
CA PHE A 70 -5.67 -5.52 7.31
C PHE A 70 -5.40 -6.67 8.28
N ALA A 71 -4.28 -7.37 8.12
CA ALA A 71 -3.89 -8.46 9.02
C ALA A 71 -3.70 -7.96 10.46
N MET A 72 -3.08 -6.78 10.64
CA MET A 72 -2.86 -6.20 11.96
C MET A 72 -4.17 -5.79 12.63
N ALA A 73 -5.13 -5.22 11.89
CA ALA A 73 -6.45 -4.89 12.42
C ALA A 73 -7.23 -6.15 12.84
N GLN A 74 -7.13 -7.24 12.06
CA GLN A 74 -7.77 -8.51 12.39
C GLN A 74 -7.14 -9.16 13.64
N GLU A 75 -5.82 -9.15 13.76
CA GLU A 75 -5.10 -9.70 14.91
C GLU A 75 -5.45 -8.95 16.20
N ALA A 76 -5.60 -7.62 16.13
CA ALA A 76 -6.04 -6.81 17.25
C ALA A 76 -7.44 -7.22 17.75
N GLU A 77 -8.40 -7.40 16.85
CA GLU A 77 -9.77 -7.83 17.21
C GLU A 77 -9.81 -9.25 17.78
N SER A 78 -8.99 -10.15 17.21
CA SER A 78 -8.81 -11.51 17.71
C SER A 78 -8.26 -11.51 19.14
N THR A 79 -7.22 -10.71 19.38
CA THR A 79 -6.59 -10.57 20.70
C THR A 79 -7.57 -10.01 21.73
N ASP A 80 -8.29 -8.93 21.39
CA ASP A 80 -9.28 -8.32 22.29
C ASP A 80 -10.44 -9.28 22.61
N SER A 81 -10.91 -10.03 21.60
CA SER A 81 -11.95 -11.05 21.79
C SER A 81 -11.49 -12.21 22.68
N GLY A 82 -10.26 -12.70 22.46
CA GLY A 82 -9.64 -13.74 23.29
C GLY A 82 -9.44 -13.30 24.73
N LEU A 83 -9.00 -12.05 24.94
CA LEU A 83 -8.86 -11.48 26.28
C LEU A 83 -10.22 -11.36 26.99
N ALA A 84 -11.26 -10.87 26.29
CA ALA A 84 -12.60 -10.75 26.84
C ALA A 84 -13.17 -12.12 27.25
N ALA A 85 -12.98 -13.15 26.41
CA ALA A 85 -13.40 -14.51 26.72
C ALA A 85 -12.66 -15.10 27.94
N GLY A 86 -11.34 -14.88 28.02
CA GLY A 86 -10.52 -15.33 29.15
C GLY A 86 -10.92 -14.67 30.47
N LEU A 87 -11.23 -13.37 30.46
CA LEU A 87 -11.68 -12.63 31.66
C LEU A 87 -13.12 -13.01 32.07
N GLY A 88 -14.02 -13.24 31.10
CA GLY A 88 -15.38 -13.72 31.37
C GLY A 88 -15.42 -15.13 31.95
N GLY A 89 -14.47 -15.99 31.57
CA GLY A 89 -14.31 -17.34 32.13
C GLY A 89 -13.74 -17.40 33.55
N VAL A 90 -13.11 -16.32 34.04
CA VAL A 90 -12.55 -16.25 35.41
C VAL A 90 -13.59 -15.80 36.45
N LEU A 91 -14.74 -15.26 36.01
CA LEU A 91 -15.83 -14.79 36.88
C LEU A 91 -17.03 -15.76 36.92
N SER A 92 -16.91 -16.95 36.34
CA SER A 92 -17.88 -18.05 36.39
C SER A 92 -17.36 -19.20 37.24
#